data_AF-A0A9P8C7W2-F1
#
_entry.id   AF-A0A9P8C7W2-F1
#
_cell.length_a   1.000
_cell.length_b   1.000
_cell.length_c   1.000
_cell.angle_alpha   90.00
_cell.angle_beta   90.00
_cell.angle_gamma   90.00
#
_symmetry.space_group_name_H-M   'P 1'
#
loop_
_entity.id
_entity.type
_entity.pdbx_description
1 polymer ?
#
loop_
_entity_poly.entity_id
_entity_poly.type
_entity_poly.pdbx_seq_one_letter_code
_entity_poly.pdbx_strand_id
1 'polypeptide(L)'
;MKIPAVLAVTLYVALASATGQERRNKHLRPVLERRAEAPLQPIVGTKGSEILVPENHAIDDQNPNSLKPPTTDGGLLGNLKWSFSHSMMKLQEGGFVREQVVTDLPSSEDFSAAQNHLKKGAIRQMHWHDINEWGIVTVGSVLVGAVDHQGKNQVFRADKGDIWFFPKGEGHVIQGLSDAGAEYLLVFDNGDFDAKGRTLNVADWVVHTPLSVLAKNFGVSQDVFKTVPKSVGSIIQGGVSDSSMSILSPNGKLEGNSSYHFQASKVPYTNAPGGGGRYLIVDSKNFPITSTLAAQLVEVKPGAMRELHWHPNGAEWLYFQSGHARATVWVGGGNARTFDFQEGDTAVFPDNAGHYVENTHPNETLYYIEIFKAPKVLDFSLQQWLALTPPDIVAQILNVSVETVKSFKTNKQVIIAGNV
;
A
#
# COMPACT_ATOMS: atom_id res chain seq x y z
N MET A 1 34.36 -3.08 -53.30
CA MET A 1 33.74 -2.03 -54.14
C MET A 1 32.23 -2.30 -54.17
N LYS A 2 31.44 -1.40 -53.53
CA LYS A 2 29.97 -1.16 -53.59
C LYS A 2 29.01 -2.34 -53.27
N ILE A 3 28.38 -2.40 -52.09
CA ILE A 3 27.16 -1.71 -51.55
C ILE A 3 25.83 -2.42 -51.95
N PRO A 4 24.86 -2.59 -51.01
CA PRO A 4 23.90 -3.68 -50.99
C PRO A 4 22.47 -3.32 -51.47
N ALA A 5 21.61 -4.35 -51.55
CA ALA A 5 20.23 -4.32 -51.98
C ALA A 5 19.32 -3.46 -51.06
N VAL A 6 18.47 -2.68 -51.72
CA VAL A 6 17.45 -1.78 -51.15
C VAL A 6 16.22 -2.60 -50.76
N LEU A 7 15.79 -2.51 -49.50
CA LEU A 7 14.48 -3.01 -49.06
C LEU A 7 13.44 -1.90 -49.29
N ALA A 8 12.39 -2.23 -50.06
CA ALA A 8 11.32 -1.32 -50.41
C ALA A 8 10.39 -1.03 -49.22
N VAL A 9 10.10 0.25 -48.99
CA VAL A 9 9.06 0.72 -48.06
C VAL A 9 7.82 1.04 -48.88
N THR A 10 6.73 0.32 -48.65
CA THR A 10 5.43 0.57 -49.27
C THR A 10 4.69 1.63 -48.46
N LEU A 11 4.50 2.82 -49.05
CA LEU A 11 3.78 3.94 -48.44
C LEU A 11 2.29 3.86 -48.83
N TYR A 12 1.39 3.64 -47.88
CA TYR A 12 -0.05 3.78 -48.10
C TYR A 12 -0.44 5.27 -47.97
N VAL A 13 -0.94 5.87 -49.06
CA VAL A 13 -1.55 7.20 -49.07
C VAL A 13 -3.06 7.03 -48.97
N ALA A 14 -3.65 7.40 -47.85
CA ALA A 14 -5.10 7.56 -47.73
C ALA A 14 -5.51 8.89 -48.38
N LEU A 15 -6.21 8.81 -49.52
CA LEU A 15 -6.88 9.95 -50.14
C LEU A 15 -8.20 10.24 -49.41
N ALA A 16 -8.25 11.33 -48.65
CA ALA A 16 -9.50 11.96 -48.25
C ALA A 16 -9.74 13.19 -49.15
N SER A 17 -10.85 13.19 -49.85
CA SER A 17 -11.30 14.26 -50.75
C SER A 17 -11.61 15.56 -50.01
N ALA A 18 -11.21 16.66 -50.63
CA ALA A 18 -11.19 18.02 -50.09
C ALA A 18 -12.56 18.71 -49.98
N THR A 19 -12.72 19.55 -48.96
CA THR A 19 -13.18 20.96 -49.09
C THR A 19 -12.75 21.75 -47.86
N GLY A 20 -12.00 22.84 -48.02
CA GLY A 20 -11.72 23.80 -46.94
C GLY A 20 -10.29 24.29 -46.88
N GLN A 21 -10.07 25.50 -47.37
CA GLN A 21 -8.81 26.20 -47.54
C GLN A 21 -8.28 26.76 -46.21
N GLU A 22 -7.14 26.27 -45.71
CA GLU A 22 -6.28 27.02 -44.79
C GLU A 22 -4.82 26.52 -44.82
N ARG A 23 -3.89 27.47 -45.02
CA ARG A 23 -2.44 27.23 -45.00
C ARG A 23 -1.98 26.90 -43.58
N ARG A 24 -1.38 25.73 -43.36
CA ARG A 24 -0.43 25.51 -42.25
C ARG A 24 0.77 24.71 -42.73
N ASN A 25 1.96 25.31 -42.63
CA ASN A 25 3.24 24.62 -42.75
C ASN A 25 3.29 23.49 -41.71
N LYS A 26 3.15 22.23 -42.15
CA LYS A 26 3.46 21.07 -41.30
C LYS A 26 4.90 20.66 -41.56
N HIS A 27 5.79 20.99 -40.62
CA HIS A 27 7.02 20.22 -40.44
C HIS A 27 6.60 18.81 -40.00
N LEU A 28 6.50 17.88 -40.95
CA LEU A 28 6.35 16.46 -40.66
C LEU A 28 7.68 15.99 -40.05
N ARG A 29 7.72 15.90 -38.71
CA ARG A 29 8.75 15.13 -38.02
C ARG A 29 8.46 13.65 -38.30
N PRO A 30 9.43 12.84 -38.73
CA PRO A 30 9.24 11.40 -38.80
C PRO A 30 8.97 10.89 -37.39
N VAL A 31 7.82 10.25 -37.17
CA VAL A 31 7.62 9.38 -36.02
C VAL A 31 8.50 8.16 -36.29
N LEU A 32 9.67 8.10 -35.64
CA LEU A 32 10.40 6.85 -35.51
C LEU A 32 9.48 5.92 -34.71
N GLU A 33 8.80 4.99 -35.39
CA GLU A 33 8.21 3.84 -34.73
C GLU A 33 9.35 3.15 -33.98
N ARG A 34 9.32 3.22 -32.65
CA ARG A 34 10.16 2.38 -31.80
C ARG A 34 9.86 0.95 -32.24
N ARG A 35 10.87 0.21 -32.72
CA ARG A 35 10.78 -1.25 -32.82
C ARG A 35 10.31 -1.74 -31.45
N ALA A 36 9.15 -2.39 -31.41
CA ALA A 36 8.72 -3.10 -30.21
C ALA A 36 9.83 -4.08 -29.83
N GLU A 37 10.28 -4.04 -28.58
CA GLU A 37 11.17 -5.07 -28.06
C GLU A 37 10.46 -6.42 -28.17
N ALA A 38 11.22 -7.49 -28.41
CA ALA A 38 10.64 -8.82 -28.45
C ALA A 38 10.02 -9.14 -27.08
N PRO A 39 8.84 -9.79 -27.03
CA PRO A 39 8.19 -10.12 -25.76
C PRO A 39 9.10 -10.91 -24.84
N LEU A 40 8.93 -10.70 -23.53
CA LEU A 40 9.55 -11.53 -22.50
C LEU A 40 9.10 -12.99 -22.67
N GLN A 41 10.04 -13.94 -22.52
CA GLN A 41 9.80 -15.38 -22.67
C GLN A 41 10.41 -16.13 -21.48
N PRO A 42 9.83 -17.23 -20.98
CA PRO A 42 10.28 -17.91 -19.77
C PRO A 42 11.52 -18.80 -20.02
N ILE A 43 12.57 -18.23 -20.59
CA ILE A 43 13.82 -18.92 -20.94
C ILE A 43 14.95 -18.36 -20.08
N VAL A 44 15.59 -19.24 -19.30
CA VAL A 44 16.73 -18.94 -18.43
C VAL A 44 17.84 -19.94 -18.69
N GLY A 45 18.88 -19.52 -19.43
CA GLY A 45 19.94 -20.41 -19.87
C GLY A 45 19.40 -21.53 -20.77
N THR A 46 19.55 -22.79 -20.33
CA THR A 46 19.03 -23.97 -21.04
C THR A 46 17.65 -24.44 -20.55
N LYS A 47 17.05 -23.73 -19.58
CA LYS A 47 15.73 -24.08 -19.02
C LYS A 47 14.63 -23.22 -19.65
N GLY A 48 13.45 -23.81 -19.80
CA GLY A 48 12.27 -23.14 -20.34
C GLY A 48 12.12 -23.27 -21.86
N SER A 49 11.10 -22.62 -22.40
CA SER A 49 10.79 -22.59 -23.84
C SER A 49 9.93 -21.37 -24.17
N GLU A 50 9.67 -21.13 -25.45
CA GLU A 50 8.76 -20.07 -25.89
C GLU A 50 7.32 -20.42 -25.51
N ILE A 51 6.56 -19.41 -25.09
CA ILE A 51 5.11 -19.51 -24.91
C ILE A 51 4.48 -19.43 -26.30
N LEU A 52 3.74 -20.49 -26.65
CA LEU A 52 3.13 -20.65 -27.97
C LEU A 52 1.67 -20.17 -28.04
N VAL A 53 1.06 -19.93 -26.88
CA VAL A 53 -0.32 -19.47 -26.77
C VAL A 53 -0.37 -17.94 -26.67
N PRO A 54 -1.50 -17.30 -27.05
CA PRO A 54 -1.67 -15.88 -26.77
C PRO A 54 -1.53 -15.58 -25.27
N GLU A 55 -0.77 -14.56 -24.94
CA GLU A 55 -0.46 -14.17 -23.57
C GLU A 55 -0.69 -12.67 -23.35
N ASN A 56 -0.67 -12.25 -22.08
CA ASN A 56 -0.80 -10.84 -21.72
C ASN A 56 0.59 -10.27 -21.43
N HIS A 57 1.31 -9.92 -22.49
CA HIS A 57 2.68 -9.40 -22.39
C HIS A 57 2.80 -8.19 -21.45
N ALA A 58 1.76 -7.35 -21.33
CA ALA A 58 1.80 -6.21 -20.41
C ALA A 58 1.83 -6.64 -18.94
N ILE A 59 1.26 -7.80 -18.58
CA ILE A 59 1.38 -8.36 -17.23
C ILE A 59 2.73 -9.07 -17.07
N ASP A 60 3.19 -9.77 -18.11
CA ASP A 60 4.49 -10.46 -18.08
C ASP A 60 5.65 -9.46 -17.90
N ASP A 61 5.58 -8.30 -18.56
CA ASP A 61 6.54 -7.21 -18.44
C ASP A 61 6.58 -6.60 -17.02
N GLN A 62 5.47 -6.66 -16.28
CA GLN A 62 5.39 -6.24 -14.88
C GLN A 62 5.88 -7.31 -13.90
N ASN A 63 5.96 -8.57 -14.32
CA ASN A 63 6.33 -9.72 -13.48
C ASN A 63 7.48 -10.53 -14.07
N PRO A 64 8.62 -9.90 -14.45
CA PRO A 64 9.72 -10.58 -15.12
C PRO A 64 10.32 -11.72 -14.29
N ASN A 65 10.34 -11.61 -12.95
CA ASN A 65 10.83 -12.67 -12.06
C ASN A 65 9.78 -13.76 -11.81
N SER A 66 8.50 -13.57 -12.19
CA SER A 66 7.55 -14.68 -12.25
C SER A 66 7.74 -15.51 -13.53
N LEU A 67 8.03 -14.84 -14.65
CA LEU A 67 8.26 -15.50 -15.93
C LEU A 67 9.66 -16.16 -16.01
N LYS A 68 10.66 -15.48 -15.47
CA LYS A 68 12.06 -15.93 -15.36
C LYS A 68 12.49 -15.96 -13.90
N PRO A 69 12.00 -16.91 -13.09
CA PRO A 69 12.33 -16.96 -11.67
C PRO A 69 13.84 -17.12 -11.43
N PRO A 70 14.36 -16.53 -10.34
CA PRO A 70 15.71 -16.82 -9.89
C PRO A 70 15.94 -18.32 -9.78
N THR A 71 17.15 -18.79 -10.11
CA THR A 71 17.47 -20.22 -10.04
C THR A 71 17.45 -20.79 -8.62
N THR A 72 17.35 -19.92 -7.62
CA THR A 72 17.23 -20.21 -6.18
C THR A 72 15.79 -20.32 -5.69
N ASP A 73 14.80 -19.96 -6.52
CA ASP A 73 13.39 -20.21 -6.19
C ASP A 73 13.10 -21.72 -6.22
N GLY A 74 12.16 -22.15 -5.38
CA GLY A 74 11.84 -23.56 -5.24
C GLY A 74 10.68 -23.83 -4.30
N GLY A 75 10.18 -25.06 -4.34
CA GLY A 75 9.09 -25.52 -3.48
C GLY A 75 7.72 -24.93 -3.85
N LEU A 76 6.80 -24.94 -2.88
CA LEU A 76 5.44 -24.44 -3.05
C LEU A 76 5.19 -23.30 -2.06
N LEU A 77 5.03 -22.09 -2.60
CA LEU A 77 4.58 -20.93 -1.84
C LEU A 77 3.37 -20.31 -2.54
N GLY A 78 2.32 -20.05 -1.76
CA GLY A 78 1.09 -19.40 -2.24
C GLY A 78 1.37 -18.03 -2.86
N ASN A 79 0.34 -17.45 -3.48
CA ASN A 79 0.45 -16.07 -3.94
C ASN A 79 0.53 -15.12 -2.74
N LEU A 80 1.50 -14.21 -2.76
CA LEU A 80 1.72 -13.22 -1.72
C LEU A 80 1.52 -11.79 -2.22
N LYS A 81 1.17 -11.60 -3.49
CA LYS A 81 1.02 -10.30 -4.16
C LYS A 81 -0.41 -10.09 -4.62
N TRP A 82 -0.95 -8.89 -4.43
CA TRP A 82 -2.20 -8.47 -5.04
C TRP A 82 -2.15 -7.03 -5.52
N SER A 83 -2.64 -6.75 -6.74
CA SER A 83 -2.72 -5.39 -7.25
C SER A 83 -4.11 -4.82 -6.96
N PHE A 84 -4.19 -3.63 -6.35
CA PHE A 84 -5.48 -2.94 -6.20
C PHE A 84 -6.18 -2.69 -7.54
N SER A 85 -5.46 -2.71 -8.67
CA SER A 85 -6.05 -2.61 -10.01
C SER A 85 -6.92 -3.81 -10.39
N HIS A 86 -6.79 -4.94 -9.70
CA HIS A 86 -7.65 -6.12 -9.86
C HIS A 86 -8.84 -6.13 -8.89
N SER A 87 -8.84 -5.27 -7.87
CA SER A 87 -9.92 -5.16 -6.90
C SER A 87 -11.19 -4.55 -7.52
N MET A 88 -12.35 -5.00 -7.03
CA MET A 88 -13.63 -4.42 -7.42
C MET A 88 -13.73 -2.95 -6.97
N MET A 89 -14.07 -2.07 -7.92
CA MET A 89 -14.33 -0.66 -7.64
C MET A 89 -15.78 -0.44 -7.19
N LYS A 90 -15.97 0.01 -5.95
CA LYS A 90 -17.26 0.46 -5.41
C LYS A 90 -17.39 1.97 -5.67
N LEU A 91 -17.96 2.34 -6.81
CA LEU A 91 -18.19 3.74 -7.22
C LEU A 91 -19.43 4.33 -6.54
N GLN A 92 -19.29 5.51 -5.95
CA GLN A 92 -20.37 6.17 -5.22
C GLN A 92 -20.38 7.68 -5.46
N GLU A 93 -21.48 8.34 -5.14
CA GLU A 93 -21.56 9.79 -5.29
C GLU A 93 -20.58 10.46 -4.31
N GLY A 94 -19.58 11.15 -4.86
CA GLY A 94 -18.52 11.80 -4.08
C GLY A 94 -17.21 11.02 -4.03
N GLY A 95 -17.14 9.77 -4.51
CA GLY A 95 -15.88 9.02 -4.43
C GLY A 95 -15.93 7.57 -4.86
N PHE A 96 -14.93 6.82 -4.42
CA PHE A 96 -14.86 5.37 -4.60
C PHE A 96 -14.12 4.69 -3.46
N VAL A 97 -14.37 3.38 -3.32
CA VAL A 97 -13.59 2.47 -2.50
C VAL A 97 -13.21 1.25 -3.33
N ARG A 98 -11.99 0.74 -3.17
CA ARG A 98 -11.61 -0.61 -3.60
C ARG A 98 -10.79 -1.26 -2.50
N GLU A 99 -10.91 -2.58 -2.36
CA GLU A 99 -10.38 -3.30 -1.21
C GLU A 99 -9.48 -4.47 -1.67
N GLN A 100 -8.51 -4.82 -0.83
CA GLN A 100 -7.87 -6.12 -0.85
C GLN A 100 -8.36 -6.85 0.40
N VAL A 101 -9.03 -7.98 0.20
CA VAL A 101 -9.52 -8.85 1.28
C VAL A 101 -8.99 -10.27 1.12
N VAL A 102 -9.31 -11.15 2.06
CA VAL A 102 -8.87 -12.56 2.06
C VAL A 102 -9.33 -13.34 0.82
N THR A 103 -10.45 -12.97 0.19
CA THR A 103 -10.92 -13.63 -1.05
C THR A 103 -10.13 -13.20 -2.28
N ASP A 104 -9.47 -12.03 -2.24
CA ASP A 104 -8.55 -11.54 -3.26
C ASP A 104 -7.12 -12.10 -3.05
N LEU A 105 -6.64 -12.04 -1.80
CA LEU A 105 -5.32 -12.51 -1.38
C LEU A 105 -5.46 -13.45 -0.17
N PRO A 106 -5.69 -14.76 -0.40
CA PRO A 106 -5.94 -15.73 0.69
C PRO A 106 -4.83 -15.86 1.72
N SER A 107 -3.60 -15.56 1.35
CA SER A 107 -2.46 -15.55 2.28
C SER A 107 -2.52 -14.40 3.31
N SER A 108 -3.39 -13.41 3.10
CA SER A 108 -3.54 -12.23 3.96
C SER A 108 -4.68 -12.43 4.97
N GLU A 109 -4.52 -13.38 5.88
CA GLU A 109 -5.53 -13.71 6.89
C GLU A 109 -5.63 -12.64 7.99
N ASP A 110 -4.50 -12.00 8.28
CA ASP A 110 -4.38 -11.01 9.35
C ASP A 110 -4.70 -9.58 8.91
N PHE A 111 -4.75 -9.32 7.61
CA PHE A 111 -4.89 -7.97 7.07
C PHE A 111 -5.84 -7.89 5.89
N SER A 112 -6.63 -6.84 5.91
CA SER A 112 -7.33 -6.32 4.74
C SER A 112 -7.01 -4.85 4.60
N ALA A 113 -7.20 -4.31 3.40
CA ALA A 113 -6.91 -2.91 3.13
C ALA A 113 -7.93 -2.30 2.18
N ALA A 114 -8.13 -0.99 2.28
CA ALA A 114 -9.03 -0.25 1.42
C ALA A 114 -8.36 1.03 0.90
N GLN A 115 -8.35 1.21 -0.42
CA GLN A 115 -8.05 2.49 -1.04
C GLN A 115 -9.34 3.27 -1.23
N ASN A 116 -9.36 4.47 -0.66
CA ASN A 116 -10.50 5.36 -0.69
C ASN A 116 -10.14 6.64 -1.43
N HIS A 117 -11.13 7.17 -2.16
CA HIS A 117 -11.07 8.49 -2.76
C HIS A 117 -12.31 9.29 -2.37
N LEU A 118 -12.11 10.52 -1.92
CA LEU A 118 -13.15 11.49 -1.62
C LEU A 118 -12.93 12.77 -2.42
N LYS A 119 -13.94 13.19 -3.18
CA LYS A 119 -14.02 14.55 -3.73
C LYS A 119 -14.10 15.57 -2.59
N LYS A 120 -13.81 16.84 -2.89
CA LYS A 120 -14.03 17.93 -1.93
C LYS A 120 -15.46 17.92 -1.39
N GLY A 121 -15.58 17.96 -0.07
CA GLY A 121 -16.85 17.93 0.67
C GLY A 121 -17.51 16.55 0.75
N ALA A 122 -17.05 15.55 -0.01
CA ALA A 122 -17.56 14.19 0.10
C ALA A 122 -17.19 13.57 1.45
N ILE A 123 -18.08 12.73 1.98
CA ILE A 123 -18.02 12.20 3.34
C ILE A 123 -18.00 10.68 3.24
N ARG A 124 -16.94 10.03 3.75
CA ARG A 124 -17.03 8.66 4.23
C ARG A 124 -17.88 8.70 5.49
N GLN A 125 -19.11 8.23 5.38
CA GLN A 125 -20.17 8.48 6.37
C GLN A 125 -19.79 8.04 7.78
N MET A 126 -20.49 8.58 8.78
CA MET A 126 -20.24 8.21 10.19
C MET A 126 -20.50 6.72 10.40
N HIS A 127 -19.51 6.03 10.96
CA HIS A 127 -19.55 4.59 11.18
C HIS A 127 -18.60 4.16 12.29
N TRP A 128 -18.67 2.88 12.63
CA TRP A 128 -17.66 2.15 13.39
C TRP A 128 -17.53 0.74 12.83
N HIS A 129 -16.53 -0.01 13.29
CA HIS A 129 -16.30 -1.39 12.90
C HIS A 129 -15.75 -2.23 14.06
N ASP A 130 -15.83 -3.55 13.92
CA ASP A 130 -15.43 -4.51 14.95
C ASP A 130 -13.94 -4.92 14.88
N ILE A 131 -13.13 -4.18 14.14
CA ILE A 131 -11.68 -4.36 13.98
C ILE A 131 -10.97 -3.03 14.18
N ASN A 132 -9.65 -3.02 14.31
CA ASN A 132 -8.88 -1.78 14.38
C ASN A 132 -8.66 -1.25 12.95
N GLU A 133 -8.61 0.09 12.82
CA GLU A 133 -8.28 0.76 11.56
C GLU A 133 -7.00 1.56 11.74
N TRP A 134 -6.03 1.35 10.86
CA TRP A 134 -4.89 2.23 10.65
C TRP A 134 -5.06 2.91 9.29
N GLY A 135 -4.80 4.20 9.20
CA GLY A 135 -4.95 4.93 7.94
C GLY A 135 -3.82 5.90 7.66
N ILE A 136 -3.55 6.15 6.39
CA ILE A 136 -2.57 7.14 5.92
C ILE A 136 -3.12 7.91 4.71
N VAL A 137 -2.96 9.24 4.72
CA VAL A 137 -3.32 10.08 3.57
C VAL A 137 -2.25 9.98 2.49
N THR A 138 -2.60 9.52 1.30
CA THR A 138 -1.68 9.38 0.16
C THR A 138 -1.72 10.59 -0.78
N VAL A 139 -2.89 11.23 -0.91
CA VAL A 139 -3.10 12.42 -1.74
C VAL A 139 -4.04 13.41 -1.04
N GLY A 140 -3.73 14.70 -1.15
CA GLY A 140 -4.59 15.77 -0.64
C GLY A 140 -4.66 15.76 0.89
N SER A 141 -5.86 16.01 1.40
CA SER A 141 -6.12 16.18 2.83
C SER A 141 -7.56 15.84 3.17
N VAL A 142 -7.77 15.34 4.37
CA VAL A 142 -9.10 15.00 4.92
C VAL A 142 -9.32 15.66 6.27
N LEU A 143 -10.59 15.91 6.60
CA LEU A 143 -11.04 16.20 7.96
C LEU A 143 -11.52 14.90 8.58
N VAL A 144 -11.04 14.59 9.77
CA VAL A 144 -11.44 13.42 10.54
C VAL A 144 -12.11 13.88 11.82
N GLY A 145 -13.25 13.29 12.13
CA GLY A 145 -13.90 13.41 13.44
C GLY A 145 -14.04 12.03 14.09
N ALA A 146 -13.66 11.90 15.35
CA ALA A 146 -13.75 10.65 16.09
C ALA A 146 -14.18 10.89 17.56
N VAL A 147 -14.84 9.90 18.15
CA VAL A 147 -15.31 9.90 19.54
C VAL A 147 -15.00 8.55 20.18
N ASP A 148 -14.42 8.58 21.39
CA ASP A 148 -14.13 7.37 22.16
C ASP A 148 -15.32 6.89 23.01
N HIS A 149 -15.23 5.67 23.55
CA HIS A 149 -16.23 5.11 24.46
C HIS A 149 -16.41 5.88 25.78
N GLN A 150 -15.50 6.80 26.14
CA GLN A 150 -15.62 7.70 27.29
C GLN A 150 -16.30 9.04 26.90
N GLY A 151 -16.65 9.21 25.63
CA GLY A 151 -17.25 10.41 25.08
C GLY A 151 -16.25 11.56 24.87
N LYS A 152 -14.94 11.31 24.88
CA LYS A 152 -13.92 12.27 24.43
C LYS A 152 -13.90 12.32 22.92
N ASN A 153 -13.55 13.46 22.36
CA ASN A 153 -13.53 13.62 20.91
C ASN A 153 -12.18 14.13 20.39
N GLN A 154 -11.95 13.87 19.10
CA GLN A 154 -10.94 14.55 18.30
C GLN A 154 -11.57 14.99 16.98
N VAL A 155 -11.24 16.21 16.56
CA VAL A 155 -11.44 16.65 15.17
C VAL A 155 -10.12 17.17 14.68
N PHE A 156 -9.60 16.61 13.60
CA PHE A 156 -8.30 16.97 13.06
C PHE A 156 -8.28 16.95 11.54
N ARG A 157 -7.42 17.81 10.97
CA ARG A 157 -7.04 17.73 9.56
C ARG A 157 -5.84 16.79 9.45
N ALA A 158 -5.94 15.80 8.58
CA ALA A 158 -4.82 14.95 8.16
C ALA A 158 -4.42 15.34 6.74
N ASP A 159 -3.15 15.70 6.56
CA ASP A 159 -2.54 16.02 5.26
C ASP A 159 -1.78 14.81 4.72
N LYS A 160 -1.41 14.82 3.43
CA LYS A 160 -0.58 13.77 2.82
C LYS A 160 0.60 13.37 3.72
N GLY A 161 0.67 12.08 4.03
CA GLY A 161 1.68 11.47 4.90
C GLY A 161 1.29 11.40 6.38
N ASP A 162 0.20 12.03 6.81
CA ASP A 162 -0.32 11.86 8.17
C ASP A 162 -1.03 10.53 8.34
N ILE A 163 -0.94 9.98 9.55
CA ILE A 163 -1.46 8.68 9.94
C ILE A 163 -2.54 8.85 11.01
N TRP A 164 -3.51 7.95 11.03
CA TRP A 164 -4.42 7.78 12.16
C TRP A 164 -4.55 6.33 12.59
N PHE A 165 -5.12 6.14 13.78
CA PHE A 165 -5.51 4.84 14.28
C PHE A 165 -6.81 4.94 15.06
N PHE A 166 -7.78 4.10 14.73
CA PHE A 166 -9.04 3.94 15.46
C PHE A 166 -9.08 2.55 16.10
N PRO A 167 -9.14 2.48 17.45
CA PRO A 167 -9.44 1.24 18.13
C PRO A 167 -10.80 0.67 17.70
N LYS A 168 -10.91 -0.65 17.76
CA LYS A 168 -12.17 -1.39 17.53
C LYS A 168 -13.34 -0.73 18.27
N GLY A 169 -14.41 -0.44 17.52
CA GLY A 169 -15.66 0.09 18.04
C GLY A 169 -15.71 1.62 18.23
N GLU A 170 -14.60 2.33 18.06
CA GLU A 170 -14.57 3.79 18.21
C GLU A 170 -15.18 4.46 16.97
N GLY A 171 -16.16 5.34 17.19
CA GLY A 171 -16.95 5.94 16.11
C GLY A 171 -16.22 7.08 15.42
N HIS A 172 -16.25 7.12 14.08
CA HIS A 172 -15.51 8.10 13.29
C HIS A 172 -16.20 8.47 11.96
N VAL A 173 -15.71 9.55 11.35
CA VAL A 173 -16.16 10.10 10.07
C VAL A 173 -14.99 10.77 9.36
N ILE A 174 -14.96 10.72 8.02
CA ILE A 174 -13.89 11.31 7.21
C ILE A 174 -14.51 12.15 6.10
N GLN A 175 -14.02 13.38 5.88
CA GLN A 175 -14.47 14.26 4.80
C GLN A 175 -13.27 14.73 3.94
N GLY A 176 -13.42 14.67 2.62
CA GLY A 176 -12.43 15.21 1.68
C GLY A 176 -12.36 16.74 1.72
N LEU A 177 -11.17 17.32 1.83
CA LEU A 177 -10.97 18.78 1.92
C LEU A 177 -10.38 19.40 0.64
N SER A 178 -9.61 18.63 -0.12
CA SER A 178 -8.80 19.14 -1.23
C SER A 178 -9.59 19.28 -2.53
N ASP A 179 -9.34 20.36 -3.29
CA ASP A 179 -10.01 20.62 -4.58
C ASP A 179 -9.79 19.51 -5.61
N ALA A 180 -8.57 18.95 -5.66
CA ALA A 180 -8.23 17.84 -6.54
C ALA A 180 -8.75 16.47 -6.06
N GLY A 181 -9.44 16.42 -4.92
CA GLY A 181 -9.77 15.18 -4.21
C GLY A 181 -8.71 14.80 -3.18
N ALA A 182 -9.08 13.86 -2.32
CA ALA A 182 -8.22 13.27 -1.31
C ALA A 182 -8.26 11.75 -1.42
N GLU A 183 -7.10 11.12 -1.31
CA GLU A 183 -6.95 9.66 -1.29
C GLU A 183 -6.21 9.23 -0.04
N TYR A 184 -6.62 8.08 0.49
CA TYR A 184 -6.04 7.50 1.67
C TYR A 184 -6.15 5.98 1.62
N LEU A 185 -5.16 5.34 2.24
CA LEU A 185 -5.11 3.90 2.43
C LEU A 185 -5.55 3.59 3.85
N LEU A 186 -6.45 2.62 3.99
CA LEU A 186 -6.83 2.01 5.26
C LEU A 186 -6.25 0.60 5.31
N VAL A 187 -5.78 0.19 6.48
CA VAL A 187 -5.37 -1.17 6.78
C VAL A 187 -6.07 -1.60 8.06
N PHE A 188 -6.67 -2.78 8.03
CA PHE A 188 -7.37 -3.35 9.17
C PHE A 188 -6.69 -4.64 9.63
N ASP A 189 -6.76 -4.94 10.92
CA ASP A 189 -6.10 -6.10 11.54
C ASP A 189 -6.91 -7.41 11.44
N ASN A 190 -7.64 -7.58 10.35
CA ASN A 190 -8.34 -8.81 9.97
C ASN A 190 -8.48 -8.92 8.45
N GLY A 191 -8.23 -10.09 7.87
CA GLY A 191 -8.30 -10.32 6.42
C GLY A 191 -9.72 -10.39 5.83
N ASP A 192 -10.72 -10.75 6.64
CA ASP A 192 -12.10 -10.92 6.17
C ASP A 192 -12.94 -9.64 6.37
N PHE A 193 -12.57 -8.55 5.72
CA PHE A 193 -13.32 -7.28 5.85
C PHE A 193 -14.79 -7.41 5.42
N ASP A 194 -15.09 -8.30 4.47
CA ASP A 194 -16.44 -8.52 3.94
C ASP A 194 -17.36 -9.33 4.87
N ALA A 195 -16.84 -9.82 6.00
CA ALA A 195 -17.65 -10.49 7.02
C ALA A 195 -18.90 -9.64 7.38
N LYS A 196 -20.05 -10.32 7.48
CA LYS A 196 -21.32 -9.64 7.78
C LYS A 196 -21.22 -8.85 9.08
N GLY A 197 -21.64 -7.59 9.04
CA GLY A 197 -21.65 -6.70 10.20
C GLY A 197 -20.30 -6.03 10.50
N ARG A 198 -19.32 -6.09 9.59
CA ARG A 198 -18.01 -5.48 9.80
C ARG A 198 -18.05 -3.97 10.00
N THR A 199 -18.70 -3.27 9.08
CA THR A 199 -18.91 -1.81 9.13
C THR A 199 -20.36 -1.52 9.50
N LEU A 200 -20.57 -0.70 10.53
CA LEU A 200 -21.88 -0.29 11.00
C LEU A 200 -22.08 1.21 10.73
N ASN A 201 -22.88 1.54 9.71
CA ASN A 201 -23.11 2.92 9.29
C ASN A 201 -24.27 3.54 10.08
N VAL A 202 -24.12 4.79 10.54
CA VAL A 202 -25.12 5.46 11.39
C VAL A 202 -26.45 5.67 10.67
N ALA A 203 -26.43 6.15 9.42
CA ALA A 203 -27.66 6.38 8.66
C ALA A 203 -28.44 5.07 8.43
N ASP A 204 -27.73 3.98 8.15
CA ASP A 204 -28.32 2.64 8.01
C ASP A 204 -28.96 2.17 9.32
N TRP A 205 -28.27 2.34 10.44
CA TRP A 205 -28.83 1.98 11.76
C TRP A 205 -30.08 2.81 12.10
N VAL A 206 -30.07 4.10 11.80
CA VAL A 206 -31.21 5.00 12.03
C VAL A 206 -32.44 4.54 11.26
N VAL A 207 -32.32 4.21 9.96
CA VAL A 207 -33.48 3.79 9.17
C VAL A 207 -34.00 2.39 9.52
N HIS A 208 -33.17 1.57 10.19
CA HIS A 208 -33.54 0.27 10.74
C HIS A 208 -33.98 0.34 12.22
N THR A 209 -34.19 1.53 12.78
CA THR A 209 -34.68 1.72 14.15
C THR A 209 -36.11 2.27 14.15
N PRO A 210 -37.04 1.75 14.98
CA PRO A 210 -38.39 2.30 15.06
C PRO A 210 -38.39 3.80 15.37
N LEU A 211 -39.16 4.58 14.61
CA LEU A 211 -39.23 6.04 14.77
C LEU A 211 -39.58 6.48 16.20
N SER A 212 -40.44 5.72 16.88
CA SER A 212 -40.80 5.97 18.28
C SER A 212 -39.63 5.80 19.25
N VAL A 213 -38.72 4.87 18.97
CA VAL A 213 -37.48 4.66 19.76
C VAL A 213 -36.50 5.80 19.50
N LEU A 214 -36.32 6.20 18.24
CA LEU A 214 -35.48 7.37 17.88
C LEU A 214 -36.01 8.64 18.55
N ALA A 215 -37.30 8.94 18.40
CA ALA A 215 -37.94 10.08 19.03
C ALA A 215 -37.74 10.10 20.55
N LYS A 216 -37.89 8.94 21.20
CA LYS A 216 -37.65 8.79 22.64
C LYS A 216 -36.18 9.01 23.01
N ASN A 217 -35.24 8.46 22.23
CA ASN A 217 -33.79 8.56 22.48
C ASN A 217 -33.29 10.01 22.33
N PHE A 218 -33.72 10.70 21.28
CA PHE A 218 -33.27 12.05 20.98
C PHE A 218 -34.13 13.15 21.62
N GLY A 219 -35.28 12.81 22.21
CA GLY A 219 -36.20 13.79 22.80
C GLY A 219 -36.85 14.72 21.77
N VAL A 220 -37.07 14.25 20.54
CA VAL A 220 -37.62 15.02 19.41
C VAL A 220 -38.84 14.34 18.79
N SER A 221 -39.57 15.03 17.90
CA SER A 221 -40.68 14.42 17.14
C SER A 221 -40.19 13.30 16.24
N GLN A 222 -41.03 12.26 16.05
CA GLN A 222 -40.80 11.19 15.06
C GLN A 222 -40.63 11.73 13.63
N ASP A 223 -41.20 12.89 13.33
CA ASP A 223 -41.14 13.51 12.00
C ASP A 223 -39.70 13.88 11.59
N VAL A 224 -38.82 14.15 12.56
CA VAL A 224 -37.41 14.52 12.30
C VAL A 224 -36.68 13.44 11.51
N PHE A 225 -37.00 12.15 11.77
CA PHE A 225 -36.29 11.03 11.17
C PHE A 225 -36.95 10.50 9.88
N LYS A 226 -38.10 11.05 9.47
CA LYS A 226 -38.81 10.61 8.25
C LYS A 226 -38.06 10.96 6.96
N THR A 227 -37.15 11.92 7.01
CA THR A 227 -36.38 12.41 5.86
C THR A 227 -34.98 11.79 5.78
N VAL A 228 -34.59 10.95 6.75
CA VAL A 228 -33.31 10.24 6.69
C VAL A 228 -33.29 9.35 5.45
N PRO A 229 -32.27 9.43 4.59
CA PRO A 229 -32.25 8.64 3.36
C PRO A 229 -32.22 7.13 3.67
N LYS A 230 -33.10 6.37 3.02
CA LYS A 230 -33.31 4.92 3.27
C LYS A 230 -32.15 4.03 2.85
N SER A 231 -31.26 4.53 2.00
CA SER A 231 -30.06 3.84 1.55
C SER A 231 -29.02 4.90 1.24
N VAL A 232 -27.89 4.83 1.91
CA VAL A 232 -26.69 5.61 1.59
C VAL A 232 -25.54 4.65 1.44
N GLY A 233 -24.75 4.84 0.39
CA GLY A 233 -23.48 4.13 0.24
C GLY A 233 -22.51 4.48 1.37
N SER A 234 -21.37 3.81 1.43
CA SER A 234 -20.28 4.13 2.35
C SER A 234 -19.77 5.58 2.23
N ILE A 235 -19.95 6.21 1.07
CA ILE A 235 -19.58 7.56 0.70
C ILE A 235 -20.82 8.31 0.21
N ILE A 236 -20.95 9.57 0.64
CA ILE A 236 -21.97 10.50 0.16
C ILE A 236 -21.33 11.83 -0.23
N GLN A 237 -21.89 12.51 -1.23
CA GLN A 237 -21.49 13.89 -1.52
C GLN A 237 -22.10 14.83 -0.48
N GLY A 238 -21.25 15.64 0.14
CA GLY A 238 -21.65 16.67 1.10
C GLY A 238 -21.14 18.06 0.71
N GLY A 239 -21.51 19.05 1.52
CA GLY A 239 -20.86 20.36 1.52
C GLY A 239 -19.57 20.32 2.34
N VAL A 240 -18.57 21.13 1.98
CA VAL A 240 -17.35 21.27 2.76
C VAL A 240 -17.71 21.77 4.14
N SER A 241 -17.24 21.09 5.18
CA SER A 241 -17.50 21.54 6.53
C SER A 241 -16.79 22.87 6.78
N ASP A 242 -17.55 23.89 7.18
CA ASP A 242 -17.01 25.17 7.65
C ASP A 242 -16.34 25.05 9.04
N SER A 243 -16.32 23.84 9.62
CA SER A 243 -15.78 23.60 10.95
C SER A 243 -14.26 23.72 10.99
N SER A 244 -13.82 24.97 11.09
CA SER A 244 -12.60 25.41 11.75
C SER A 244 -12.61 25.17 13.28
N MET A 245 -13.52 24.34 13.80
CA MET A 245 -14.05 24.47 15.16
C MET A 245 -13.81 23.20 15.98
N SER A 246 -13.05 23.34 17.07
CA SER A 246 -13.00 22.34 18.12
C SER A 246 -14.40 22.16 18.71
N ILE A 247 -15.02 21.01 18.50
CA ILE A 247 -16.24 20.63 19.23
C ILE A 247 -15.82 20.38 20.68
N LEU A 248 -16.39 21.13 21.62
CA LEU A 248 -16.13 20.93 23.04
C LEU A 248 -16.88 19.68 23.51
N SER A 249 -16.15 18.66 23.94
CA SER A 249 -16.72 17.56 24.72
C SER A 249 -16.60 17.87 26.21
N PRO A 250 -17.67 17.71 27.01
CA PRO A 250 -17.59 17.82 28.47
C PRO A 250 -16.69 16.75 29.10
N ASN A 251 -16.38 15.67 28.37
CA ASN A 251 -15.52 14.58 28.84
C ASN A 251 -14.03 14.79 28.48
N GLY A 252 -13.71 15.90 27.80
CA GLY A 252 -12.36 16.24 27.35
C GLY A 252 -12.06 15.83 25.92
N LYS A 253 -10.80 16.03 25.51
CA LYS A 253 -10.31 15.76 24.15
C LYS A 253 -9.42 14.53 24.11
N LEU A 254 -9.37 13.89 22.94
CA LEU A 254 -8.35 12.90 22.62
C LEU A 254 -7.09 13.65 22.19
N GLU A 255 -6.07 13.63 23.04
CA GLU A 255 -4.81 14.33 22.83
C GLU A 255 -3.63 13.60 23.50
N GLY A 256 -2.40 14.01 23.16
CA GLY A 256 -1.19 13.37 23.64
C GLY A 256 -1.18 11.86 23.32
N ASN A 257 -0.95 11.02 24.33
CA ASN A 257 -0.90 9.57 24.18
C ASN A 257 -2.25 8.91 23.81
N SER A 258 -3.35 9.65 23.92
CA SER A 258 -4.71 9.20 23.53
C SER A 258 -5.17 9.76 22.19
N SER A 259 -4.36 10.60 21.54
CA SER A 259 -4.65 11.10 20.19
C SER A 259 -4.82 9.93 19.21
N TYR A 260 -5.77 10.06 18.29
CA TYR A 260 -5.93 9.18 17.13
C TYR A 260 -5.20 9.70 15.90
N HIS A 261 -4.57 10.88 15.97
CA HIS A 261 -3.80 11.48 14.89
C HIS A 261 -2.31 11.46 15.19
N PHE A 262 -1.52 10.99 14.23
CA PHE A 262 -0.07 11.09 14.20
C PHE A 262 0.38 11.87 12.97
N GLN A 263 1.00 13.04 13.19
CA GLN A 263 1.47 13.94 12.12
C GLN A 263 2.77 13.44 11.48
N ALA A 264 2.76 12.23 10.92
CA ALA A 264 3.92 11.59 10.31
C ALA A 264 4.55 12.45 9.19
N SER A 265 3.77 13.28 8.50
CA SER A 265 4.27 14.22 7.49
C SER A 265 5.30 15.23 8.03
N LYS A 266 5.32 15.45 9.35
CA LYS A 266 6.22 16.39 10.04
C LYS A 266 7.36 15.68 10.79
N VAL A 267 7.37 14.35 10.80
CA VAL A 267 8.41 13.57 11.49
C VAL A 267 9.55 13.29 10.51
N PRO A 268 10.80 13.64 10.84
CA PRO A 268 11.92 13.34 9.96
C PRO A 268 12.14 11.84 9.87
N TYR A 269 12.42 11.37 8.65
CA TYR A 269 12.85 9.99 8.41
C TYR A 269 14.27 9.79 8.98
N THR A 270 14.53 8.59 9.48
CA THR A 270 15.85 8.14 9.89
C THR A 270 16.63 7.66 8.68
N ASN A 271 17.84 8.19 8.46
CA ASN A 271 18.72 7.66 7.41
C ASN A 271 19.17 6.24 7.77
N ALA A 272 19.04 5.31 6.84
CA ALA A 272 19.46 3.94 7.05
C ALA A 272 20.99 3.85 7.19
N PRO A 273 21.52 3.11 8.19
CA PRO A 273 22.97 2.98 8.37
C PRO A 273 23.71 2.44 7.14
N GLY A 274 23.06 1.61 6.32
CA GLY A 274 23.61 1.09 5.07
C GLY A 274 23.64 2.10 3.91
N GLY A 275 23.17 3.33 4.11
CA GLY A 275 23.25 4.44 3.14
C GLY A 275 22.30 4.34 1.94
N GLY A 276 21.56 3.25 1.81
CA GLY A 276 20.69 2.96 0.67
C GLY A 276 19.32 3.62 0.69
N GLY A 277 18.99 4.34 1.76
CA GLY A 277 17.65 4.89 1.91
C GLY A 277 17.40 5.50 3.29
N ARG A 278 16.12 5.66 3.61
CA ARG A 278 15.64 6.19 4.89
C ARG A 278 14.30 5.58 5.25
N TYR A 279 13.95 5.58 6.53
CA TYR A 279 12.71 4.99 7.02
C TYR A 279 12.11 5.78 8.18
N LEU A 280 10.81 5.65 8.39
CA LEU A 280 10.09 6.18 9.56
C LEU A 280 9.30 5.06 10.21
N ILE A 281 9.59 4.78 11.48
CA ILE A 281 8.81 3.83 12.30
C ILE A 281 7.72 4.60 13.05
N VAL A 282 6.49 4.09 12.99
CA VAL A 282 5.33 4.55 13.75
C VAL A 282 4.75 3.36 14.51
N ASP A 283 4.90 3.36 15.82
CA ASP A 283 4.50 2.24 16.68
C ASP A 283 4.09 2.72 18.08
N SER A 284 3.77 1.80 18.99
CA SER A 284 3.32 2.14 20.36
C SER A 284 4.31 2.98 21.18
N LYS A 285 5.57 3.17 20.75
CA LYS A 285 6.54 4.04 21.44
C LYS A 285 6.30 5.51 21.16
N ASN A 286 5.89 5.85 19.94
CA ASN A 286 5.70 7.25 19.52
C ASN A 286 4.25 7.59 19.19
N PHE A 287 3.42 6.57 18.97
CA PHE A 287 1.99 6.68 18.78
C PHE A 287 1.24 5.69 19.69
N PRO A 288 1.15 5.94 21.01
CA PRO A 288 0.81 4.92 22.01
C PRO A 288 -0.56 4.24 21.86
N ILE A 289 -1.50 4.84 21.10
CA ILE A 289 -2.80 4.24 20.83
C ILE A 289 -2.69 3.00 19.91
N THR A 290 -1.63 2.89 19.10
CA THR A 290 -1.41 1.77 18.18
C THR A 290 -0.93 0.53 18.93
N SER A 291 -1.88 -0.18 19.54
CA SER A 291 -1.60 -1.35 20.39
C SER A 291 -1.50 -2.68 19.62
N THR A 292 -2.11 -2.76 18.44
CA THR A 292 -2.18 -3.99 17.63
C THR A 292 -1.58 -3.84 16.24
N LEU A 293 -1.28 -2.61 15.81
CA LEU A 293 -0.68 -2.31 14.52
C LEU A 293 0.56 -1.44 14.70
N ALA A 294 1.60 -1.71 13.92
CA ALA A 294 2.79 -0.88 13.82
C ALA A 294 3.14 -0.70 12.34
N ALA A 295 3.78 0.41 12.00
CA ALA A 295 4.09 0.75 10.63
C ALA A 295 5.55 1.15 10.47
N GLN A 296 6.11 0.86 9.31
CA GLN A 296 7.37 1.41 8.84
C GLN A 296 7.20 1.94 7.41
N LEU A 297 7.46 3.23 7.21
CA LEU A 297 7.43 3.88 5.91
C LEU A 297 8.86 3.87 5.37
N VAL A 298 9.08 3.30 4.19
CA VAL A 298 10.41 2.99 3.67
C VAL A 298 10.67 3.69 2.34
N GLU A 299 11.82 4.33 2.25
CA GLU A 299 12.38 4.90 1.03
C GLU A 299 13.67 4.17 0.67
N VAL A 300 13.72 3.56 -0.53
CA VAL A 300 14.89 2.82 -1.04
C VAL A 300 15.37 3.46 -2.33
N LYS A 301 16.61 3.96 -2.33
CA LYS A 301 17.23 4.61 -3.49
C LYS A 301 17.37 3.64 -4.68
N PRO A 302 17.57 4.15 -5.90
CA PRO A 302 17.81 3.29 -7.07
C PRO A 302 18.94 2.28 -6.82
N GLY A 303 18.70 1.01 -7.16
CA GLY A 303 19.64 -0.10 -6.96
C GLY A 303 19.93 -0.49 -5.51
N ALA A 304 19.37 0.20 -4.51
CA ALA A 304 19.49 -0.15 -3.11
C ALA A 304 18.48 -1.25 -2.71
N MET A 305 18.68 -1.83 -1.53
CA MET A 305 17.78 -2.87 -1.00
C MET A 305 17.55 -2.75 0.51
N ARG A 306 16.32 -3.04 0.94
CA ARG A 306 16.03 -3.46 2.32
C ARG A 306 16.74 -4.79 2.54
N GLU A 307 17.60 -4.85 3.56
CA GLU A 307 18.50 -6.00 3.77
C GLU A 307 17.76 -7.33 4.01
N LEU A 308 18.47 -8.45 3.93
CA LEU A 308 17.92 -9.75 4.31
C LEU A 308 17.56 -9.78 5.80
N HIS A 309 16.28 -9.97 6.09
CA HIS A 309 15.75 -9.92 7.45
C HIS A 309 14.48 -10.77 7.60
N TRP A 310 13.98 -10.85 8.84
CA TRP A 310 12.65 -11.37 9.15
C TRP A 310 12.05 -10.63 10.35
N HIS A 311 10.75 -10.76 10.52
CA HIS A 311 9.99 -10.21 11.64
C HIS A 311 9.56 -11.34 12.58
N PRO A 312 9.86 -11.25 13.89
CA PRO A 312 9.62 -12.34 14.84
C PRO A 312 8.24 -12.29 15.53
N ASN A 313 7.44 -11.26 15.24
CA ASN A 313 6.28 -10.89 16.05
C ASN A 313 5.00 -10.70 15.22
N GLY A 314 4.94 -11.24 14.00
CA GLY A 314 3.77 -11.17 13.15
C GLY A 314 4.11 -11.15 11.67
N ALA A 315 3.10 -11.45 10.86
CA ALA A 315 3.15 -11.23 9.43
C ALA A 315 3.30 -9.74 9.11
N GLU A 316 3.88 -9.47 7.95
CA GLU A 316 4.08 -8.15 7.40
C GLU A 316 3.16 -7.97 6.20
N TRP A 317 2.35 -6.91 6.21
CA TRP A 317 1.57 -6.48 5.06
C TRP A 317 2.23 -5.27 4.42
N LEU A 318 2.35 -5.26 3.11
CA LEU A 318 3.08 -4.24 2.36
C LEU A 318 2.16 -3.50 1.39
N TYR A 319 2.42 -2.20 1.20
CA TYR A 319 1.85 -1.40 0.11
C TYR A 319 2.94 -0.63 -0.64
N PHE A 320 3.02 -0.86 -1.95
CA PHE A 320 3.97 -0.22 -2.84
C PHE A 320 3.37 1.08 -3.38
N GLN A 321 3.80 2.21 -2.84
CA GLN A 321 3.25 3.52 -3.17
C GLN A 321 3.81 4.07 -4.49
N SER A 322 5.12 3.94 -4.72
CA SER A 322 5.75 4.33 -5.98
C SER A 322 7.05 3.57 -6.26
N GLY A 323 7.44 3.44 -7.53
CA GLY A 323 8.67 2.77 -7.96
C GLY A 323 8.51 1.27 -8.16
N HIS A 324 9.62 0.60 -8.52
CA HIS A 324 9.63 -0.82 -8.88
C HIS A 324 10.52 -1.60 -7.92
N ALA A 325 10.04 -2.77 -7.49
CA ALA A 325 10.75 -3.63 -6.57
C ALA A 325 10.70 -5.08 -6.99
N ARG A 326 11.60 -5.88 -6.42
CA ARG A 326 11.44 -7.32 -6.28
C ARG A 326 11.72 -7.75 -4.86
N ALA A 327 11.05 -8.82 -4.42
CA ALA A 327 11.32 -9.47 -3.15
C ALA A 327 11.33 -10.98 -3.32
N THR A 328 12.26 -11.68 -2.66
CA THR A 328 12.14 -13.13 -2.46
C THR A 328 11.67 -13.39 -1.04
N VAL A 329 10.65 -14.23 -0.89
CA VAL A 329 10.15 -14.68 0.42
C VAL A 329 10.53 -16.15 0.60
N TRP A 330 11.16 -16.48 1.72
CA TRP A 330 11.59 -17.81 2.09
C TRP A 330 10.93 -18.25 3.40
N VAL A 331 10.29 -19.42 3.38
CA VAL A 331 9.53 -19.98 4.52
C VAL A 331 10.12 -21.29 5.07
N GLY A 332 11.39 -21.56 4.76
CA GLY A 332 12.05 -22.80 5.18
C GLY A 332 11.80 -23.99 4.25
N GLY A 333 12.52 -25.09 4.50
CA GLY A 333 12.36 -26.34 3.74
C GLY A 333 12.69 -26.26 2.24
N GLY A 334 13.43 -25.23 1.82
CA GLY A 334 13.71 -24.96 0.40
C GLY A 334 12.57 -24.28 -0.35
N ASN A 335 11.54 -23.77 0.35
CA ASN A 335 10.45 -23.03 -0.25
C ASN A 335 10.80 -21.54 -0.31
N ALA A 336 11.02 -21.04 -1.53
CA ALA A 336 11.32 -19.64 -1.81
C ALA A 336 10.65 -19.22 -3.12
N ARG A 337 10.07 -18.01 -3.14
CA ARG A 337 9.47 -17.45 -4.34
C ARG A 337 9.73 -15.95 -4.45
N THR A 338 10.10 -15.50 -5.64
CA THR A 338 10.27 -14.09 -5.98
C THR A 338 9.00 -13.49 -6.58
N PHE A 339 8.71 -12.27 -6.17
CA PHE A 339 7.62 -11.44 -6.67
C PHE A 339 8.18 -10.08 -7.10
N ASP A 340 7.65 -9.55 -8.20
CA ASP A 340 7.88 -8.17 -8.63
C ASP A 340 6.77 -7.28 -8.09
N PHE A 341 7.05 -6.03 -7.77
CA PHE A 341 6.08 -5.06 -7.26
C PHE A 341 6.25 -3.71 -7.92
N GLN A 342 5.14 -3.01 -8.08
CA GLN A 342 5.08 -1.65 -8.60
C GLN A 342 3.95 -0.89 -7.90
N GLU A 343 3.63 0.32 -8.39
CA GLU A 343 2.69 1.20 -7.73
C GLU A 343 1.28 0.60 -7.64
N GLY A 344 0.69 0.66 -6.45
CA GLY A 344 -0.65 0.13 -6.20
C GLY A 344 -0.68 -1.37 -5.87
N ASP A 345 0.48 -2.03 -5.84
CA ASP A 345 0.55 -3.41 -5.37
C ASP A 345 0.59 -3.50 -3.85
N THR A 346 0.05 -4.61 -3.36
CA THR A 346 0.06 -5.03 -1.97
C THR A 346 0.76 -6.38 -1.86
N ALA A 347 1.28 -6.67 -0.68
CA ALA A 347 1.83 -7.98 -0.39
C ALA A 347 1.57 -8.40 1.05
N VAL A 348 1.70 -9.70 1.32
CA VAL A 348 1.77 -10.23 2.67
C VAL A 348 2.93 -11.20 2.78
N PHE A 349 3.87 -10.94 3.68
CA PHE A 349 4.96 -11.85 4.01
C PHE A 349 4.61 -12.57 5.31
N PRO A 350 4.57 -13.92 5.32
CA PRO A 350 4.20 -14.68 6.50
C PRO A 350 5.08 -14.37 7.71
N ASP A 351 4.53 -14.57 8.91
CA ASP A 351 5.28 -14.45 10.16
C ASP A 351 6.56 -15.30 10.12
N ASN A 352 7.67 -14.73 10.60
CA ASN A 352 9.00 -15.33 10.59
C ASN A 352 9.56 -15.73 9.21
N ALA A 353 8.96 -15.31 8.09
CA ALA A 353 9.52 -15.55 6.77
C ALA A 353 10.75 -14.65 6.49
N GLY A 354 11.85 -15.27 6.04
CA GLY A 354 13.05 -14.53 5.65
C GLY A 354 12.86 -13.90 4.27
N HIS A 355 13.19 -12.62 4.13
CA HIS A 355 12.98 -11.90 2.88
C HIS A 355 13.91 -10.67 2.74
N TYR A 356 13.87 -10.05 1.56
CA TYR A 356 14.46 -8.75 1.24
C TYR A 356 13.54 -7.99 0.28
N VAL A 357 13.71 -6.68 0.14
CA VAL A 357 13.03 -5.88 -0.89
C VAL A 357 14.07 -5.03 -1.61
N GLU A 358 14.28 -5.28 -2.89
CA GLU A 358 15.26 -4.59 -3.72
C GLU A 358 14.56 -3.62 -4.67
N ASN A 359 15.08 -2.40 -4.77
CA ASN A 359 14.64 -1.45 -5.80
C ASN A 359 15.28 -1.81 -7.14
N THR A 360 14.45 -2.25 -8.08
CA THR A 360 14.87 -2.70 -9.41
C THR A 360 14.91 -1.59 -10.45
N HIS A 361 14.41 -0.40 -10.11
CA HIS A 361 14.43 0.72 -11.05
C HIS A 361 15.82 1.41 -11.07
N PRO A 362 16.38 1.72 -12.25
CA PRO A 362 17.72 2.30 -12.35
C PRO A 362 17.84 3.73 -11.82
N ASN A 363 16.73 4.49 -11.83
CA ASN A 363 16.76 5.94 -11.57
C ASN A 363 15.65 6.45 -10.63
N GLU A 364 14.75 5.58 -10.19
CA GLU A 364 13.58 5.99 -9.40
C GLU A 364 13.69 5.42 -8.00
N THR A 365 13.32 6.23 -7.03
CA THR A 365 13.27 5.81 -5.63
C THR A 365 12.00 5.02 -5.39
N LEU A 366 12.16 3.86 -4.75
CA LEU A 366 11.07 3.01 -4.30
C LEU A 366 10.53 3.54 -2.97
N TYR A 367 9.21 3.69 -2.89
CA TYR A 367 8.49 4.03 -1.67
C TYR A 367 7.44 2.96 -1.35
N TYR A 368 7.53 2.37 -0.17
CA TYR A 368 6.54 1.40 0.29
C TYR A 368 6.31 1.52 1.81
N ILE A 369 5.23 0.90 2.26
CA ILE A 369 4.81 0.87 3.66
C ILE A 369 4.79 -0.59 4.10
N GLU A 370 5.39 -0.87 5.24
CA GLU A 370 5.32 -2.14 5.96
C GLU A 370 4.35 -1.95 7.15
N ILE A 371 3.35 -2.82 7.31
CA ILE A 371 2.41 -2.84 8.44
C ILE A 371 2.50 -4.20 9.12
N PHE A 372 2.56 -4.18 10.44
CA PHE A 372 2.69 -5.37 11.28
C PHE A 372 1.52 -5.45 12.24
N LYS A 373 0.98 -6.65 12.46
CA LYS A 373 -0.05 -6.91 13.47
C LYS A 373 0.60 -7.09 14.84
N ALA A 374 1.28 -6.04 15.28
CA ALA A 374 2.06 -6.00 16.51
C ALA A 374 2.12 -4.57 17.05
N PRO A 375 2.37 -4.37 18.37
CA PRO A 375 2.52 -3.04 18.94
C PRO A 375 3.80 -2.32 18.53
N LYS A 376 4.78 -3.04 17.97
CA LYS A 376 6.14 -2.54 17.69
C LYS A 376 6.69 -3.15 16.41
N VAL A 377 7.44 -2.36 15.66
CA VAL A 377 8.28 -2.87 14.57
C VAL A 377 9.48 -3.56 15.19
N LEU A 378 9.62 -4.87 14.94
CA LEU A 378 10.75 -5.68 15.37
C LEU A 378 11.28 -6.45 14.19
N ASP A 379 12.58 -6.44 13.96
CA ASP A 379 13.21 -7.21 12.90
C ASP A 379 14.58 -7.78 13.34
N PHE A 380 14.97 -8.88 12.72
CA PHE A 380 16.32 -9.43 12.81
C PHE A 380 17.03 -9.27 11.47
N SER A 381 18.22 -8.66 11.47
CA SER A 381 19.08 -8.65 10.28
C SER A 381 19.90 -9.94 10.23
N LEU A 382 19.86 -10.61 9.07
CA LEU A 382 20.68 -11.80 8.84
C LEU A 382 22.17 -11.48 8.99
N GLN A 383 22.62 -10.37 8.40
CA GLN A 383 24.03 -9.98 8.46
C GLN A 383 24.48 -9.70 9.90
N GLN A 384 23.68 -8.96 10.66
CA GLN A 384 23.98 -8.68 12.07
C GLN A 384 24.03 -9.96 12.90
N TRP A 385 23.09 -10.88 12.70
CA TRP A 385 23.06 -12.15 13.44
C TRP A 385 24.31 -12.99 13.17
N LEU A 386 24.69 -13.14 11.89
CA LEU A 386 25.91 -13.85 11.49
C LEU A 386 27.16 -13.18 12.08
N ALA A 387 27.24 -11.84 12.04
CA ALA A 387 28.38 -11.09 12.56
C ALA A 387 28.55 -11.17 14.09
N LEU A 388 27.46 -11.41 14.83
CA LEU A 388 27.45 -11.52 16.30
C LEU A 388 27.51 -12.97 16.80
N THR A 389 27.62 -13.94 15.90
CA THR A 389 27.82 -15.36 16.22
C THR A 389 29.31 -15.72 16.11
N PRO A 390 29.86 -16.64 16.92
CA PRO A 390 31.27 -17.05 16.81
C PRO A 390 31.68 -17.33 15.34
N PRO A 391 32.70 -16.64 14.80
CA PRO A 391 32.99 -16.67 13.37
C PRO A 391 33.33 -18.05 12.81
N ASP A 392 33.94 -18.91 13.61
CA ASP A 392 34.28 -20.29 13.27
C ASP A 392 33.06 -21.18 13.12
N ILE A 393 31.99 -20.96 13.91
CA ILE A 393 30.72 -21.67 13.78
C ILE A 393 30.03 -21.25 12.47
N VAL A 394 29.94 -19.94 12.22
CA VAL A 394 29.30 -19.42 11.00
C VAL A 394 30.05 -19.86 9.74
N ALA A 395 31.38 -19.83 9.78
CA ALA A 395 32.23 -20.30 8.69
C ALA A 395 31.95 -21.76 8.33
N GLN A 396 31.75 -22.62 9.34
CA GLN A 396 31.38 -24.03 9.13
C GLN A 396 29.97 -24.18 8.55
N ILE A 397 28.99 -23.39 9.01
CA ILE A 397 27.60 -23.45 8.52
C ILE A 397 27.50 -23.01 7.05
N LEU A 398 28.15 -21.89 6.70
CA LEU A 398 28.07 -21.30 5.36
C LEU A 398 29.12 -21.82 4.39
N ASN A 399 30.07 -22.63 4.88
CA ASN A 399 31.23 -23.10 4.12
C ASN A 399 32.04 -21.96 3.48
N VAL A 400 32.41 -20.98 4.30
CA VAL A 400 33.24 -19.81 3.93
C VAL A 400 34.41 -19.65 4.90
N SER A 401 35.36 -18.75 4.63
CA SER A 401 36.47 -18.50 5.57
C SER A 401 36.03 -17.73 6.81
N VAL A 402 36.75 -17.92 7.91
CA VAL A 402 36.56 -17.13 9.14
C VAL A 402 36.81 -15.64 8.88
N GLU A 403 37.75 -15.31 8.00
CA GLU A 403 38.05 -13.95 7.57
C GLU A 403 36.86 -13.31 6.87
N THR A 404 36.15 -14.06 6.01
CA THR A 404 34.91 -13.58 5.38
C THR A 404 33.87 -13.25 6.44
N VAL A 405 33.65 -14.13 7.42
CA VAL A 405 32.66 -13.86 8.50
C VAL A 405 33.05 -12.64 9.33
N LYS A 406 34.33 -12.48 9.67
CA LYS A 406 34.84 -11.31 10.40
C LYS A 406 34.67 -9.99 9.64
N SER A 407 34.44 -10.04 8.32
CA SER A 407 34.15 -8.85 7.51
C SER A 407 32.69 -8.38 7.60
N PHE A 408 31.78 -9.21 8.13
CA PHE A 408 30.36 -8.88 8.26
C PHE A 408 30.15 -7.75 9.27
N LYS A 409 29.09 -6.95 9.06
CA LYS A 409 28.77 -5.80 9.88
C LYS A 409 27.98 -6.21 11.12
N THR A 410 28.46 -5.83 12.30
CA THR A 410 27.77 -6.05 13.59
C THR A 410 26.63 -5.05 13.83
N ASN A 411 26.69 -3.88 13.19
CA ASN A 411 25.60 -2.92 13.20
C ASN A 411 24.59 -3.27 12.09
N LYS A 412 23.30 -3.27 12.43
CA LYS A 412 22.20 -3.44 11.46
C LYS A 412 22.26 -2.34 10.39
N GLN A 413 22.14 -2.71 9.11
CA GLN A 413 22.27 -1.77 7.99
C GLN A 413 20.92 -1.22 7.52
N VAL A 414 19.84 -1.97 7.76
CA VAL A 414 18.44 -1.71 7.40
C VAL A 414 18.21 -1.61 5.88
N ILE A 415 18.79 -0.60 5.24
CA ILE A 415 18.72 -0.36 3.79
C ILE A 415 20.14 -0.15 3.26
N ILE A 416 20.60 -1.10 2.46
CA ILE A 416 21.96 -1.17 1.91
C ILE A 416 21.98 -0.45 0.56
N ALA A 417 22.96 0.43 0.37
CA ALA A 417 23.16 1.12 -0.90
C ALA A 417 23.47 0.14 -2.04
N GLY A 418 22.96 0.44 -3.23
CA GLY A 418 23.34 -0.26 -4.44
C GLY A 418 24.81 -0.07 -4.77
N ASN A 419 25.41 -1.06 -5.45
CA ASN A 419 26.71 -0.88 -6.07
C ASN A 419 26.51 0.02 -7.30
N VAL A 420 26.94 1.28 -7.20
CA VAL A 420 27.00 2.21 -8.35
C VAL A 420 28.17 1.86 -9.24
#